data_AF-A0A099KTS7-F1
#
_entry.id   AF-A0A099KTS7-F1
#
_cell.length_a   1.000
_cell.length_b   1.000
_cell.length_c   1.000
_cell.angle_alpha   90.00
_cell.angle_beta   90.00
_cell.angle_gamma   90.00
#
_symmetry.space_group_name_H-M   'P 1'
#
loop_
_entity.id
_entity.type
_entity.pdbx_description
1 polymer ?
#
loop_
_entity_poly.entity_id
_entity_poly.type
_entity_poly.pdbx_seq_one_letter_code
_entity_poly.pdbx_strand_id
1 'polypeptide(L)'
;MKEKLLVTTLVLCLVACNGNEDKNTTSTTSTTPTTAVTELASELDEKFLLQVKKTMDVVESQKLWHGYDYKSVPQYFIRRENGKPVTAFVINPQTTIDNAQQLGKNESQGLNVLQYEGSMHSANDKLKAGNDAYDYDFKIDGKGYYIQSYSQGEVEILDPVITSAFSLAVHEVFHAYQGKNFKNPPHYEQLAFDKFDTYPLNNELLSLQLMLMDTLKEFPVDATSQEEVKIALKKYYVIIHEMLKRDPTAHSGFQTGLIYKHGLGQELYEGSALYIDKMASRKVLEVAKDSKFIFHIPFEMDKVSDGYATLKTQKDVIDYFAFQVFYYTGANAIWLLNQAGYDLKELEGGSYPYNAAKGYLKMSEVEEMNLLAELKQSIQWTHAQAAALRYNSLQ
;
A
#
# COMPACT_ATOMS: atom_id res chain seq x y z
N MET A 1 -11.89 30.45 25.26
CA MET A 1 -10.65 31.18 25.58
C MET A 1 -9.83 31.27 24.31
N LYS A 2 -9.43 32.49 23.97
CA LYS A 2 -8.68 32.85 22.75
C LYS A 2 -7.25 32.28 22.77
N GLU A 3 -6.81 31.87 21.57
CA GLU A 3 -5.43 31.90 21.01
C GLU A 3 -4.31 31.20 21.82
N LYS A 4 -3.45 30.40 21.20
CA LYS A 4 -2.40 30.91 20.32
C LYS A 4 -1.94 29.93 19.24
N LEU A 5 -1.88 30.50 18.05
CA LEU A 5 -1.02 30.20 16.91
C LEU A 5 0.45 30.18 17.35
N LEU A 6 1.22 29.15 16.99
CA LEU A 6 2.68 29.21 17.03
C LEU A 6 3.24 28.97 15.61
N VAL A 7 3.50 30.10 14.96
CA VAL A 7 4.41 30.20 13.81
C VAL A 7 5.82 29.93 14.31
N THR A 8 6.52 28.97 13.73
CA THR A 8 7.96 28.84 13.94
C THR A 8 8.67 28.92 12.61
N THR A 9 9.28 30.09 12.39
CA THR A 9 10.10 30.47 11.25
C THR A 9 11.43 29.70 11.28
N LEU A 10 11.77 29.08 10.15
CA LEU A 10 13.09 28.54 9.85
C LEU A 10 14.12 29.68 9.84
N VAL A 11 15.18 29.58 10.65
CA VAL A 11 16.40 30.37 10.48
C VAL A 11 17.56 29.42 10.24
N LEU A 12 18.09 29.47 9.01
CA LEU A 12 19.39 28.94 8.64
C LEU A 12 20.50 29.78 9.29
N CYS A 13 21.43 29.13 9.98
CA CYS A 13 22.79 29.63 10.12
C CYS A 13 23.79 28.47 9.91
N LEU A 14 24.47 28.51 8.76
CA LEU A 14 25.75 27.88 8.52
C LEU A 14 26.84 28.75 9.14
N VAL A 15 27.69 28.19 10.01
CA VAL A 15 29.11 28.56 10.09
C VAL A 15 29.93 27.33 10.44
N ALA A 16 30.91 27.05 9.58
CA ALA A 16 31.96 26.06 9.75
C ALA A 16 33.07 26.58 10.67
N CYS A 17 33.71 25.69 11.42
CA CYS A 17 35.08 25.87 11.88
C CYS A 17 35.86 24.57 11.70
N ASN A 18 36.93 24.67 10.91
CA ASN A 18 38.02 23.70 10.78
C ASN A 18 38.78 23.55 12.10
N GLY A 19 39.27 22.34 12.36
CA GLY A 19 40.33 22.03 13.31
C GLY A 19 41.05 20.77 12.86
N ASN A 20 42.32 20.93 12.45
CA ASN A 20 43.20 19.89 11.92
C ASN A 20 43.99 19.20 13.05
N GLU A 21 44.57 18.05 12.73
CA GLU A 21 45.64 17.30 13.45
C GLU A 21 45.20 16.58 14.76
N ASP A 22 45.48 15.29 15.00
CA ASP A 22 46.74 14.57 14.82
C ASP A 22 46.61 13.11 14.31
N LYS A 23 47.67 12.68 13.59
CA LYS A 23 47.93 11.31 13.16
C LYS A 23 48.55 10.50 14.31
N ASN A 24 47.96 9.35 14.64
CA ASN A 24 48.70 8.23 15.23
C ASN A 24 48.29 6.92 14.56
N THR A 25 49.14 6.50 13.62
CA THR A 25 49.14 5.18 12.98
C THR A 25 49.55 4.13 14.00
N THR A 26 48.58 3.36 14.48
CA THR A 26 48.84 2.06 15.13
C THR A 26 48.39 0.98 14.16
N SER A 27 49.37 0.22 13.66
CA SER A 27 49.17 -0.96 12.83
C SER A 27 48.47 -2.03 13.67
N THR A 28 47.16 -2.17 13.49
CA THR A 28 46.40 -3.32 13.96
C THR A 28 46.37 -4.38 12.86
N THR A 29 46.96 -5.51 13.22
CA THR A 29 46.88 -6.80 12.54
C THR A 29 45.46 -7.08 12.08
N SER A 30 45.31 -7.30 10.76
CA SER A 30 44.06 -7.75 10.13
C SER A 30 43.68 -9.14 10.63
N THR A 31 43.00 -9.21 11.78
CA THR A 31 42.14 -10.34 12.10
C THR A 31 40.93 -10.24 11.21
N THR A 32 40.81 -11.17 10.26
CA THR A 32 39.56 -11.47 9.54
C THR A 32 38.41 -11.46 10.57
N PRO A 33 37.34 -10.66 10.40
CA PRO A 33 36.29 -10.59 11.39
C PRO A 33 35.66 -11.96 11.51
N THR A 34 35.89 -12.61 12.66
CA THR A 34 35.15 -13.78 13.07
C THR A 34 33.69 -13.36 13.08
N THR A 35 32.91 -13.93 12.17
CA THR A 35 31.48 -13.71 12.03
C THR A 35 30.81 -14.15 13.33
N ALA A 36 30.63 -13.21 14.26
CA ALA A 36 30.11 -13.50 15.58
C ALA A 36 28.67 -14.03 15.47
N VAL A 37 28.43 -15.14 16.15
CA VAL A 37 27.11 -15.69 16.43
C VAL A 37 26.59 -14.98 17.67
N THR A 38 25.31 -14.61 17.68
CA THR A 38 24.63 -13.95 18.80
C THR A 38 23.24 -14.56 19.00
N GLU A 39 22.58 -14.23 20.11
CA GLU A 39 21.24 -14.70 20.47
C GLU A 39 20.39 -13.51 20.97
N LEU A 40 20.28 -12.48 20.14
CA LEU A 40 19.56 -11.23 20.46
C LEU A 40 18.11 -11.25 19.94
N ALA A 41 17.82 -12.08 18.94
CA ALA A 41 16.51 -12.26 18.35
C ALA A 41 15.85 -13.57 18.82
N SER A 42 14.54 -13.54 19.03
CA SER A 42 13.75 -14.77 19.22
C SER A 42 13.42 -15.44 17.87
N GLU A 43 12.93 -16.68 17.88
CA GLU A 43 12.46 -17.36 16.66
C GLU A 43 11.40 -16.54 15.90
N LEU A 44 10.54 -15.82 16.62
CA LEU A 44 9.53 -14.94 16.04
C LEU A 44 10.18 -13.74 15.32
N ASP A 45 11.22 -13.16 15.93
CA ASP A 45 11.98 -12.04 15.37
C ASP A 45 12.74 -12.49 14.11
N GLU A 46 13.40 -13.65 14.16
CA GLU A 46 14.09 -14.23 13.00
C GLU A 46 13.12 -14.51 11.84
N LYS A 47 11.92 -15.02 12.13
CA LYS A 47 10.86 -15.25 11.14
C LYS A 47 10.39 -13.93 10.51
N PHE A 48 10.21 -12.88 11.31
CA PHE A 48 9.87 -11.56 10.81
C PHE A 48 11.00 -10.96 9.95
N LEU A 49 12.25 -11.00 10.41
CA LEU A 49 13.40 -10.53 9.65
C LEU A 49 13.56 -11.28 8.33
N LEU A 50 13.29 -12.59 8.30
CA LEU A 50 13.28 -13.38 7.07
C LEU A 50 12.18 -12.92 6.11
N GLN A 51 10.98 -12.60 6.59
CA GLN A 51 9.90 -12.06 5.77
C GLN A 51 10.28 -10.68 5.18
N VAL A 52 10.88 -9.79 5.96
CA VAL A 52 11.40 -8.50 5.49
C VAL A 52 12.48 -8.71 4.42
N LYS A 53 13.46 -9.60 4.67
CA LYS A 53 14.52 -9.92 3.71
C LYS A 53 13.95 -10.43 2.38
N LYS A 54 13.05 -11.41 2.44
CA LYS A 54 12.40 -11.95 1.23
C LYS A 54 11.63 -10.87 0.47
N THR A 55 10.99 -9.94 1.19
CA THR A 55 10.29 -8.80 0.58
C THR A 55 11.24 -7.87 -0.16
N MET A 56 12.37 -7.51 0.46
CA MET A 56 13.43 -6.73 -0.19
C MET A 56 13.92 -7.41 -1.46
N ASP A 57 14.16 -8.73 -1.41
CA ASP A 57 14.61 -9.50 -2.56
C ASP A 57 13.56 -9.57 -3.68
N VAL A 58 12.27 -9.72 -3.34
CA VAL A 58 11.17 -9.77 -4.32
C VAL A 58 11.01 -8.42 -5.01
N VAL A 59 10.98 -7.32 -4.26
CA VAL A 59 10.88 -5.96 -4.82
C VAL A 59 12.03 -5.69 -5.80
N GLU A 60 13.27 -6.02 -5.40
CA GLU A 60 14.48 -5.83 -6.22
C GLU A 60 14.51 -6.74 -7.45
N SER A 61 14.36 -8.05 -7.26
CA SER A 61 14.55 -9.05 -8.32
C SER A 61 13.42 -9.07 -9.35
N GLN A 62 12.17 -8.86 -8.94
CA GLN A 62 11.02 -8.82 -9.83
C GLN A 62 10.74 -7.40 -10.35
N LYS A 63 11.46 -6.39 -9.85
CA LYS A 63 11.26 -4.99 -10.21
C LYS A 63 9.78 -4.60 -10.12
N LEU A 64 9.13 -4.94 -9.01
CA LEU A 64 7.68 -4.72 -8.84
C LEU A 64 7.30 -3.26 -9.18
N TRP A 65 8.16 -2.30 -8.83
CA TRP A 65 8.08 -0.95 -9.37
C TRP A 65 9.47 -0.43 -9.77
N HIS A 66 9.61 0.09 -10.99
CA HIS A 66 10.93 0.45 -11.52
C HIS A 66 11.52 1.69 -10.82
N GLY A 67 12.57 1.49 -10.04
CA GLY A 67 13.26 2.55 -9.29
C GLY A 67 12.83 2.66 -7.82
N TYR A 68 11.89 1.84 -7.37
CA TYR A 68 11.59 1.68 -5.95
C TYR A 68 12.64 0.77 -5.29
N ASP A 69 13.42 1.34 -4.37
CA ASP A 69 14.44 0.63 -3.61
C ASP A 69 14.00 0.50 -2.15
N TYR A 70 13.17 -0.51 -1.87
CA TYR A 70 12.73 -0.84 -0.51
C TYR A 70 13.90 -1.27 0.39
N LYS A 71 14.91 -1.92 -0.21
CA LYS A 71 16.02 -2.56 0.50
C LYS A 71 16.93 -1.58 1.20
N SER A 72 17.04 -0.34 0.73
CA SER A 72 17.87 0.69 1.37
C SER A 72 17.14 1.52 2.42
N VAL A 73 15.83 1.32 2.61
CA VAL A 73 15.04 2.15 3.52
C VAL A 73 15.41 1.85 4.98
N PRO A 74 15.76 2.89 5.79
CA PRO A 74 16.00 2.75 7.22
C PRO A 74 14.70 2.52 7.97
N GLN A 75 14.65 1.44 8.76
CA GLN A 75 13.43 1.00 9.44
C GLN A 75 13.73 0.69 10.91
N TYR A 76 12.79 0.99 11.81
CA TYR A 76 12.88 0.64 13.22
C TYR A 76 11.59 -0.05 13.68
N PHE A 77 11.68 -1.35 13.87
CA PHE A 77 10.55 -2.21 14.20
C PHE A 77 10.49 -2.50 15.69
N ILE A 78 9.29 -2.39 16.27
CA ILE A 78 9.04 -2.59 17.70
C ILE A 78 8.17 -3.83 17.90
N ARG A 79 8.72 -4.88 18.50
CA ARG A 79 7.91 -6.05 18.85
C ARG A 79 7.03 -5.74 20.04
N ARG A 80 5.75 -6.04 19.92
CA ARG A 80 4.76 -5.93 20.99
C ARG A 80 4.26 -7.29 21.42
N GLU A 81 4.18 -7.48 22.74
CA GLU A 81 3.46 -8.58 23.38
C GLU A 81 2.40 -7.98 24.32
N ASN A 82 1.14 -8.41 24.17
CA ASN A 82 0.02 -7.89 24.98
C ASN A 82 -0.04 -6.34 25.01
N GLY A 83 0.25 -5.70 23.86
CA GLY A 83 0.24 -4.24 23.70
C GLY A 83 1.43 -3.51 24.34
N LYS A 84 2.44 -4.23 24.86
CA LYS A 84 3.65 -3.64 25.46
C LYS A 84 4.87 -3.93 24.58
N PRO A 85 5.76 -2.95 24.37
CA PRO A 85 6.98 -3.18 23.62
C PRO A 85 7.96 -4.07 24.43
N VAL A 86 8.55 -5.07 23.77
CA VAL A 86 9.43 -6.06 24.43
C VAL A 86 10.84 -6.13 23.84
N THR A 87 11.02 -5.78 22.58
CA THR A 87 12.32 -5.62 21.91
C THR A 87 12.14 -4.73 20.68
N ALA A 88 13.23 -4.23 20.11
CA ALA A 88 13.18 -3.47 18.87
C ALA A 88 14.46 -3.60 18.03
N PHE A 89 14.29 -3.52 16.71
CA PHE A 89 15.34 -3.75 15.73
C PHE A 89 15.42 -2.62 14.72
N VAL A 90 16.62 -2.08 14.52
CA VAL A 90 16.93 -1.13 13.45
C VAL A 90 17.46 -1.91 12.25
N ILE A 91 16.79 -1.80 11.11
CA ILE A 91 17.23 -2.33 9.82
C ILE A 91 17.78 -1.17 9.00
N ASN A 92 18.94 -1.37 8.38
CA ASN A 92 19.68 -0.34 7.62
C ASN A 92 19.98 0.92 8.47
N PRO A 93 20.73 0.77 9.59
CA PRO A 93 21.15 1.91 10.40
C PRO A 93 21.90 2.95 9.55
N GLN A 94 21.55 4.23 9.73
CA GLN A 94 22.15 5.35 9.01
C GLN A 94 23.38 5.93 9.71
N THR A 95 23.59 5.57 10.98
CA THR A 95 24.69 5.99 11.85
C THR A 95 25.08 4.83 12.77
N THR A 96 26.24 4.93 13.41
CA THR A 96 26.50 4.15 14.63
C THR A 96 25.55 4.64 15.72
N ILE A 97 24.81 3.74 16.34
CA ILE A 97 23.83 4.04 17.40
C ILE A 97 24.38 3.54 18.73
N ASP A 98 24.48 4.43 19.71
CA ASP A 98 24.99 4.09 21.04
C ASP A 98 24.09 3.06 21.72
N ASN A 99 24.70 2.05 22.36
CA ASN A 99 24.03 0.93 23.03
C ASN A 99 23.20 0.02 22.10
N ALA A 100 23.35 0.14 20.78
CA ALA A 100 22.80 -0.83 19.85
C ALA A 100 23.77 -2.02 19.68
N GLN A 101 23.22 -3.23 19.55
CA GLN A 101 24.00 -4.45 19.37
C GLN A 101 23.75 -5.04 17.99
N GLN A 102 24.83 -5.33 17.25
CA GLN A 102 24.74 -5.94 15.92
C GLN A 102 24.24 -7.39 16.04
N LEU A 103 23.20 -7.73 15.26
CA LEU A 103 22.75 -9.11 15.12
C LEU A 103 23.79 -9.92 14.35
N GLY A 104 24.02 -11.14 14.84
CA GLY A 104 24.91 -12.13 14.25
C GLY A 104 24.36 -12.71 12.94
N LYS A 105 25.22 -13.41 12.20
CA LYS A 105 24.83 -13.97 10.89
C LYS A 105 23.77 -15.08 10.98
N ASN A 106 23.64 -15.73 12.13
CA ASN A 106 22.65 -16.78 12.37
C ASN A 106 21.22 -16.23 12.45
N GLU A 107 21.04 -15.02 12.98
CA GLU A 107 19.71 -14.45 13.27
C GLU A 107 19.32 -13.29 12.35
N SER A 108 20.30 -12.57 11.76
CA SER A 108 20.05 -11.40 10.90
C SER A 108 19.45 -11.72 9.53
N GLN A 109 19.41 -12.99 9.11
CA GLN A 109 18.92 -13.38 7.78
C GLN A 109 19.65 -12.68 6.61
N GLY A 110 20.90 -12.25 6.85
CA GLY A 110 21.70 -11.49 5.87
C GLY A 110 21.33 -10.00 5.74
N LEU A 111 20.49 -9.47 6.63
CA LEU A 111 20.19 -8.05 6.75
C LEU A 111 21.24 -7.33 7.61
N ASN A 112 21.38 -6.01 7.42
CA ASN A 112 22.11 -5.15 8.35
C ASN A 112 21.18 -4.70 9.48
N VAL A 113 21.19 -5.43 10.61
CA VAL A 113 20.25 -5.24 11.71
C VAL A 113 20.96 -5.03 13.04
N LEU A 114 20.48 -4.05 13.81
CA LEU A 114 20.90 -3.82 15.20
C LEU A 114 19.70 -4.04 16.13
N GLN A 115 19.88 -4.75 17.24
CA GLN A 115 18.96 -4.66 18.37
C GLN A 115 19.19 -3.31 19.05
N TYR A 116 18.14 -2.52 19.19
CA TYR A 116 18.23 -1.20 19.82
C TYR A 116 16.95 -0.88 20.58
N GLU A 117 17.03 -0.95 21.92
CA GLU A 117 15.87 -0.73 22.79
C GLU A 117 15.83 0.69 23.38
N GLY A 118 16.90 1.48 23.20
CA GLY A 118 17.06 2.80 23.84
C GLY A 118 15.96 3.81 23.51
N SER A 119 15.33 3.70 22.33
CA SER A 119 14.21 4.55 21.91
C SER A 119 12.89 3.79 21.77
N MET A 120 12.83 2.52 22.20
CA MET A 120 11.71 1.61 21.95
C MET A 120 10.41 2.13 22.59
N HIS A 121 10.46 2.55 23.84
CA HIS A 121 9.28 3.09 24.54
C HIS A 121 8.78 4.39 23.90
N SER A 122 9.67 5.32 23.56
CA SER A 122 9.28 6.57 22.89
C SER A 122 8.72 6.35 21.48
N ALA A 123 9.27 5.39 20.72
CA ALA A 123 8.73 5.02 19.42
C ALA A 123 7.33 4.41 19.58
N ASN A 124 7.17 3.48 20.53
CA ASN A 124 5.88 2.88 20.84
C ASN A 124 4.82 3.92 21.28
N ASP A 125 5.20 4.91 22.09
CA ASP A 125 4.28 5.96 22.55
C ASP A 125 3.86 6.87 21.40
N LYS A 126 4.78 7.18 20.48
CA LYS A 126 4.47 7.92 19.26
C LYS A 126 3.50 7.16 18.36
N LEU A 127 3.70 5.85 18.19
CA LEU A 127 2.74 5.00 17.47
C LEU A 127 1.35 5.08 18.12
N LYS A 128 1.25 4.87 19.43
CA LYS A 128 -0.01 4.92 20.19
C LYS A 128 -0.73 6.27 20.14
N ALA A 129 0.02 7.37 19.99
CA ALA A 129 -0.54 8.71 19.81
C ALA A 129 -1.10 8.95 18.40
N GLY A 130 -0.71 8.13 17.43
CA GLY A 130 -1.16 8.18 16.04
C GLY A 130 -2.11 7.03 15.70
N ASN A 131 -1.80 6.29 14.63
CA ASN A 131 -2.60 5.16 14.14
C ASN A 131 -2.31 3.82 14.88
N ASP A 132 -1.42 3.84 15.88
CA ASP A 132 -0.94 2.69 16.66
C ASP A 132 -0.19 1.59 15.86
N ALA A 133 0.12 1.83 14.58
CA ALA A 133 0.77 0.85 13.72
C ALA A 133 2.13 1.33 13.21
N TYR A 134 2.19 2.51 12.56
CA TYR A 134 3.41 3.02 11.90
C TYR A 134 3.56 4.56 11.92
N ASP A 135 4.77 5.05 11.61
CA ASP A 135 5.07 6.47 11.37
C ASP A 135 6.32 6.63 10.48
N TYR A 136 6.41 7.75 9.74
CA TYR A 136 7.47 8.01 8.74
C TYR A 136 8.65 8.86 9.23
N ASP A 137 8.48 9.56 10.34
CA ASP A 137 9.33 10.69 10.76
C ASP A 137 9.91 10.49 12.17
N PHE A 138 10.12 9.25 12.60
CA PHE A 138 10.82 8.99 13.85
C PHE A 138 12.31 9.25 13.70
N LYS A 139 12.93 9.82 14.73
CA LYS A 139 14.36 10.17 14.69
C LYS A 139 15.17 9.36 15.70
N ILE A 140 16.23 8.72 15.22
CA ILE A 140 17.30 8.14 16.04
C ILE A 140 18.58 8.88 15.63
N ASP A 141 19.28 9.50 16.58
CA ASP A 141 20.48 10.32 16.34
C ASP A 141 20.28 11.40 15.25
N GLY A 142 19.08 11.99 15.20
CA GLY A 142 18.71 13.02 14.21
C GLY A 142 18.46 12.48 12.80
N LYS A 143 18.55 11.17 12.58
CA LYS A 143 18.29 10.48 11.31
C LYS A 143 16.87 9.91 11.28
N GLY A 144 16.21 10.00 10.13
CA GLY A 144 14.82 9.58 9.96
C GLY A 144 14.70 8.07 9.72
N TYR A 145 13.76 7.43 10.40
CA TYR A 145 13.41 6.02 10.25
C TYR A 145 11.90 5.88 10.08
N TYR A 146 11.50 5.03 9.15
CA TYR A 146 10.18 4.43 9.19
C TYR A 146 10.07 3.58 10.46
N ILE A 147 9.00 3.74 11.23
CA ILE A 147 8.76 2.92 12.42
C ILE A 147 7.45 2.17 12.30
N GLN A 148 7.43 0.95 12.82
CA GLN A 148 6.22 0.14 12.87
C GLN A 148 6.29 -0.86 14.01
N SER A 149 5.14 -1.16 14.61
CA SER A 149 5.04 -2.30 15.53
C SER A 149 4.72 -3.61 14.84
N TYR A 150 5.18 -4.73 15.41
CA TYR A 150 4.76 -6.05 14.99
C TYR A 150 4.51 -6.96 16.19
N SER A 151 3.69 -7.97 15.99
CA SER A 151 3.28 -8.95 16.99
C SER A 151 3.24 -10.36 16.39
N GLN A 152 3.04 -11.37 17.24
CA GLN A 152 2.97 -12.77 16.77
C GLN A 152 1.89 -12.97 15.70
N GLY A 153 0.70 -12.39 15.89
CA GLY A 153 -0.41 -12.52 14.94
C GLY A 153 -0.17 -11.88 13.57
N GLU A 154 0.81 -10.96 13.48
CA GLU A 154 1.16 -10.26 12.24
C GLU A 154 2.36 -10.90 11.52
N VAL A 155 3.03 -11.86 12.16
CA VAL A 155 4.17 -12.62 11.61
C VAL A 155 3.74 -14.05 11.29
N GLU A 156 2.92 -14.65 12.15
CA GLU A 156 2.42 -16.02 12.02
C GLU A 156 1.06 -16.06 11.33
N ILE A 157 1.05 -15.60 10.08
CA ILE A 157 -0.17 -15.48 9.29
C ILE A 157 -0.70 -16.86 8.91
N LEU A 158 -1.94 -17.13 9.33
CA LEU A 158 -2.68 -18.36 8.99
C LEU A 158 -3.75 -18.12 7.91
N ASP A 159 -4.14 -16.87 7.68
CA ASP A 159 -5.18 -16.50 6.72
C ASP A 159 -4.67 -15.33 5.84
N PRO A 160 -4.75 -15.43 4.50
CA PRO A 160 -4.27 -14.40 3.57
C PRO A 160 -5.03 -13.06 3.65
N VAL A 161 -6.17 -13.00 4.35
CA VAL A 161 -6.91 -11.75 4.62
C VAL A 161 -6.25 -10.93 5.73
N ILE A 162 -5.48 -11.57 6.62
CA ILE A 162 -4.76 -10.86 7.69
C ILE A 162 -3.56 -10.13 7.09
N THR A 163 -3.49 -8.82 7.34
CA THR A 163 -2.34 -8.01 6.93
C THR A 163 -1.14 -8.36 7.80
N SER A 164 -0.06 -8.78 7.16
CA SER A 164 1.20 -9.09 7.85
C SER A 164 2.02 -7.83 8.14
N ALA A 165 2.90 -7.90 9.14
CA ALA A 165 3.75 -6.77 9.48
C ALA A 165 4.66 -6.34 8.31
N PHE A 166 5.28 -7.29 7.60
CA PHE A 166 6.14 -6.94 6.47
C PHE A 166 5.34 -6.37 5.28
N SER A 167 4.11 -6.84 5.05
CA SER A 167 3.27 -6.35 3.95
C SER A 167 2.83 -4.91 4.20
N LEU A 168 2.47 -4.58 5.44
CA LEU A 168 2.20 -3.20 5.83
C LEU A 168 3.45 -2.32 5.66
N ALA A 169 4.63 -2.80 6.09
CA ALA A 169 5.86 -2.03 5.97
C ALA A 169 6.20 -1.67 4.52
N VAL A 170 6.12 -2.63 3.59
CA VAL A 170 6.42 -2.35 2.18
C VAL A 170 5.35 -1.47 1.52
N HIS A 171 4.09 -1.54 1.97
CA HIS A 171 2.98 -0.67 1.55
C HIS A 171 3.24 0.79 1.95
N GLU A 172 3.45 1.03 3.24
CA GLU A 172 3.63 2.37 3.78
C GLU A 172 4.93 3.01 3.27
N VAL A 173 6.04 2.25 3.27
CA VAL A 173 7.30 2.74 2.68
C VAL A 173 7.15 3.08 1.19
N PHE A 174 6.23 2.44 0.48
CA PHE A 174 5.93 2.81 -0.91
C PHE A 174 5.19 4.16 -1.01
N HIS A 175 4.34 4.53 -0.05
CA HIS A 175 3.78 5.89 0.00
C HIS A 175 4.87 6.96 0.18
N ALA A 176 5.91 6.70 0.96
CA ALA A 176 7.06 7.61 1.05
C ALA A 176 7.78 7.74 -0.31
N TYR A 177 7.88 6.65 -1.07
CA TYR A 177 8.38 6.68 -2.45
C TYR A 177 7.46 7.50 -3.38
N GLN A 178 6.15 7.30 -3.31
CA GLN A 178 5.17 8.06 -4.09
C GLN A 178 5.28 9.56 -3.80
N GLY A 179 5.29 9.96 -2.52
CA GLY A 179 5.38 11.37 -2.13
C GLY A 179 6.62 12.10 -2.67
N LYS A 180 7.70 11.36 -2.94
CA LYS A 180 8.93 11.91 -3.53
C LYS A 180 8.94 11.90 -5.07
N ASN A 181 8.35 10.88 -5.70
CA ASN A 181 8.56 10.61 -7.13
C ASN A 181 7.33 10.86 -8.00
N PHE A 182 6.11 10.79 -7.43
CA PHE A 182 4.88 10.95 -8.19
C PHE A 182 4.53 12.43 -8.29
N LYS A 183 4.17 12.86 -9.50
CA LYS A 183 3.55 14.16 -9.70
C LYS A 183 2.07 14.07 -9.32
N ASN A 184 1.57 15.09 -8.63
CA ASN A 184 0.15 15.18 -8.34
C ASN A 184 -0.65 15.37 -9.65
N PRO A 185 -1.66 14.53 -9.90
CA PRO A 185 -2.59 14.73 -11.00
C PRO A 185 -3.26 16.11 -10.91
N PRO A 186 -3.49 16.84 -12.03
CA PRO A 186 -3.95 18.24 -12.01
C PRO A 186 -5.28 18.53 -11.29
N HIS A 187 -6.09 17.51 -11.03
CA HIS A 187 -7.38 17.62 -10.35
C HIS A 187 -7.49 16.70 -9.13
N TYR A 188 -6.39 16.15 -8.64
CA TYR A 188 -6.42 15.25 -7.50
C TYR A 188 -7.03 15.93 -6.27
N GLU A 189 -7.97 15.22 -5.63
CA GLU A 189 -8.59 15.62 -4.37
C GLU A 189 -8.93 14.36 -3.59
N GLN A 190 -8.39 14.21 -2.39
CA GLN A 190 -8.83 13.18 -1.46
C GLN A 190 -9.94 13.73 -0.57
N LEU A 191 -11.08 13.03 -0.54
CA LEU A 191 -12.14 13.30 0.42
C LEU A 191 -11.64 13.04 1.84
N ALA A 192 -11.99 13.94 2.76
CA ALA A 192 -11.81 13.70 4.18
C ALA A 192 -12.72 12.52 4.62
N PHE A 193 -12.26 11.75 5.62
CA PHE A 193 -12.94 10.52 6.06
C PHE A 193 -14.35 10.76 6.61
N ASP A 194 -14.64 11.97 7.08
CA ASP A 194 -15.96 12.40 7.54
C ASP A 194 -16.88 12.90 6.42
N LYS A 195 -16.44 12.84 5.15
CA LYS A 195 -17.15 13.35 3.97
C LYS A 195 -17.40 12.30 2.89
N PHE A 196 -17.25 11.02 3.21
CA PHE A 196 -17.48 9.95 2.23
C PHE A 196 -18.93 9.88 1.72
N ASP A 197 -19.89 10.37 2.50
CA ASP A 197 -21.29 10.53 2.09
C ASP A 197 -21.50 11.52 0.92
N THR A 198 -20.50 12.37 0.63
CA THR A 198 -20.50 13.26 -0.55
C THR A 198 -20.08 12.57 -1.85
N TYR A 199 -19.47 11.39 -1.76
CA TYR A 199 -19.08 10.62 -2.94
C TYR A 199 -20.33 10.11 -3.69
N PRO A 200 -20.42 10.24 -5.03
CA PRO A 200 -21.63 9.91 -5.75
C PRO A 200 -21.86 8.40 -5.82
N LEU A 201 -22.80 7.90 -5.03
CA LEU A 201 -23.12 6.46 -4.93
C LEU A 201 -24.62 6.16 -5.13
N ASN A 202 -25.17 6.52 -6.30
CA ASN A 202 -26.51 6.08 -6.67
C ASN A 202 -26.53 4.61 -7.13
N ASN A 203 -27.72 4.01 -7.30
CA ASN A 203 -27.87 2.60 -7.70
C ASN A 203 -27.09 2.23 -8.97
N GLU A 204 -27.05 3.10 -9.98
CA GLU A 204 -26.33 2.83 -11.23
C GLU A 204 -24.82 2.85 -11.02
N LEU A 205 -24.29 3.84 -10.29
CA LEU A 205 -22.86 3.95 -9.98
C LEU A 205 -22.38 2.80 -9.09
N LEU A 206 -23.17 2.42 -8.08
CA LEU A 206 -22.89 1.26 -7.25
C LEU A 206 -22.93 -0.04 -8.06
N SER A 207 -23.90 -0.20 -8.98
CA SER A 207 -23.96 -1.35 -9.89
C SER A 207 -22.72 -1.45 -10.78
N LEU A 208 -22.21 -0.31 -11.27
CA LEU A 208 -20.99 -0.26 -12.07
C LEU A 208 -19.75 -0.63 -11.24
N GLN A 209 -19.62 -0.14 -10.00
CA GLN A 209 -18.53 -0.54 -9.11
C GLN A 209 -18.57 -2.04 -8.76
N LEU A 210 -19.76 -2.58 -8.50
CA LEU A 210 -19.94 -4.01 -8.24
C LEU A 210 -19.60 -4.87 -9.46
N MET A 211 -20.03 -4.45 -10.65
CA MET A 211 -19.64 -5.10 -11.91
C MET A 211 -18.11 -5.05 -12.13
N LEU A 212 -17.48 -3.92 -11.80
CA LEU A 212 -16.03 -3.78 -11.89
C LEU A 212 -15.33 -4.77 -10.96
N MET A 213 -15.76 -4.83 -9.70
CA MET A 213 -15.21 -5.77 -8.73
C MET A 213 -15.38 -7.22 -9.19
N ASP A 214 -16.56 -7.61 -9.67
CA ASP A 214 -16.81 -8.97 -10.15
C ASP A 214 -15.95 -9.32 -11.38
N THR A 215 -15.75 -8.35 -12.27
CA THR A 215 -14.85 -8.49 -13.43
C THR A 215 -13.40 -8.73 -13.01
N LEU A 216 -12.97 -8.14 -11.90
CA LEU A 216 -11.57 -8.12 -11.46
C LEU A 216 -11.24 -9.12 -10.35
N LYS A 217 -12.24 -9.75 -9.72
CA LYS A 217 -12.05 -10.53 -8.48
C LYS A 217 -11.08 -11.69 -8.59
N GLU A 218 -10.93 -12.25 -9.78
CA GLU A 218 -10.07 -13.42 -10.01
C GLU A 218 -8.59 -13.07 -10.16
N PHE A 219 -8.22 -11.77 -10.14
CA PHE A 219 -6.84 -11.33 -10.31
C PHE A 219 -6.14 -11.00 -8.98
N PRO A 220 -4.81 -11.18 -8.90
CA PRO A 220 -3.92 -11.62 -9.97
C PRO A 220 -3.91 -13.14 -10.14
N VAL A 221 -3.49 -13.59 -11.32
CA VAL A 221 -3.29 -15.01 -11.64
C VAL A 221 -1.90 -15.16 -12.27
N ASP A 222 -1.14 -16.17 -11.84
CA ASP A 222 0.25 -16.35 -12.32
C ASP A 222 0.33 -16.78 -13.80
N ALA A 223 -0.72 -17.43 -14.31
CA ALA A 223 -0.83 -17.87 -15.71
C ALA A 223 -2.05 -17.24 -16.37
N THR A 224 -1.88 -16.06 -16.97
CA THR A 224 -2.91 -15.40 -17.79
C THR A 224 -2.33 -15.05 -19.14
N SER A 225 -3.09 -15.29 -20.21
CA SER A 225 -2.68 -14.86 -21.55
C SER A 225 -2.74 -13.33 -21.68
N GLN A 226 -1.89 -12.75 -22.54
CA GLN A 226 -1.96 -11.31 -22.82
C GLN A 226 -3.34 -10.89 -23.35
N GLU A 227 -4.06 -11.77 -24.04
CA GLU A 227 -5.39 -11.48 -24.56
C GLU A 227 -6.42 -11.36 -23.42
N GLU A 228 -6.42 -12.30 -22.47
CA GLU A 228 -7.29 -12.23 -21.28
C GLU A 228 -7.01 -10.98 -20.44
N VAL A 229 -5.73 -10.64 -20.26
CA VAL A 229 -5.32 -9.39 -19.59
C VAL A 229 -5.88 -8.17 -20.32
N LYS A 230 -5.73 -8.11 -21.65
CA LYS A 230 -6.25 -6.99 -22.46
C LYS A 230 -7.77 -6.92 -22.40
N ILE A 231 -8.48 -8.04 -22.43
CA ILE A 231 -9.94 -8.10 -22.29
C ILE A 231 -10.36 -7.53 -20.92
N ALA A 232 -9.71 -7.96 -19.83
CA ALA A 232 -10.00 -7.44 -18.50
C ALA A 232 -9.70 -5.94 -18.39
N LEU A 233 -8.58 -5.47 -18.95
CA LEU A 233 -8.21 -4.06 -18.98
C LEU A 233 -9.22 -3.21 -19.78
N LYS A 234 -9.73 -3.71 -20.91
CA LYS A 234 -10.81 -3.06 -21.68
C LYS A 234 -12.08 -2.93 -20.86
N LYS A 235 -12.47 -3.98 -20.13
CA LYS A 235 -13.65 -3.94 -19.24
C LYS A 235 -13.47 -2.95 -18.10
N TYR A 236 -12.31 -2.95 -17.44
CA TYR A 236 -11.96 -1.92 -16.44
C TYR A 236 -12.13 -0.51 -17.01
N TYR A 237 -11.50 -0.23 -18.17
CA TYR A 237 -11.57 1.07 -18.81
C TYR A 237 -13.01 1.48 -19.12
N VAL A 238 -13.80 0.63 -19.77
CA VAL A 238 -15.17 0.95 -20.19
C VAL A 238 -16.11 1.17 -19.01
N ILE A 239 -15.99 0.37 -17.95
CA ILE A 239 -16.82 0.54 -16.75
C ILE A 239 -16.49 1.85 -16.05
N ILE A 240 -15.21 2.15 -15.82
CA ILE A 240 -14.79 3.43 -15.24
C ILE A 240 -15.20 4.61 -16.14
N HIS A 241 -15.04 4.48 -17.46
CA HIS A 241 -15.44 5.53 -18.40
C HIS A 241 -16.93 5.85 -18.31
N GLU A 242 -17.78 4.82 -18.15
CA GLU A 242 -19.22 4.99 -17.93
C GLU A 242 -19.53 5.63 -16.57
N MET A 243 -18.81 5.25 -15.50
CA MET A 243 -18.94 5.90 -14.19
C MET A 243 -18.64 7.39 -14.28
N LEU A 244 -17.54 7.76 -14.94
CA LEU A 244 -17.13 9.15 -15.16
C LEU A 244 -18.16 9.97 -15.96
N LYS A 245 -18.80 9.36 -16.98
CA LYS A 245 -19.90 10.00 -17.74
C LYS A 245 -21.14 10.25 -16.89
N ARG A 246 -21.35 9.44 -15.85
CA ARG A 246 -22.52 9.49 -14.96
C ARG A 246 -22.27 10.23 -13.66
N ASP A 247 -21.06 10.73 -13.44
CA ASP A 247 -20.72 11.46 -12.22
C ASP A 247 -21.54 12.76 -12.11
N PRO A 248 -22.49 12.85 -11.17
CA PRO A 248 -23.33 14.05 -11.02
C PRO A 248 -22.59 15.24 -10.41
N THR A 249 -21.38 15.01 -9.87
CA THR A 249 -20.54 16.06 -9.26
C THR A 249 -19.61 16.71 -10.28
N ALA A 250 -19.60 16.22 -11.53
CA ALA A 250 -18.87 16.84 -12.63
C ALA A 250 -19.66 18.02 -13.21
N HIS A 251 -19.06 19.21 -13.22
CA HIS A 251 -19.71 20.44 -13.70
C HIS A 251 -19.07 21.03 -14.97
N SER A 252 -17.86 20.62 -15.33
CA SER A 252 -17.14 21.14 -16.52
C SER A 252 -16.23 20.07 -17.13
N GLY A 253 -16.83 18.92 -17.46
CA GLY A 253 -16.13 17.72 -17.90
C GLY A 253 -15.88 16.75 -16.76
N PHE A 254 -15.69 15.46 -17.11
CA PHE A 254 -15.60 14.39 -16.11
C PHE A 254 -14.43 14.56 -15.14
N GLN A 255 -13.37 15.28 -15.54
CA GLN A 255 -12.20 15.53 -14.69
C GLN A 255 -12.50 16.38 -13.45
N THR A 256 -13.64 17.07 -13.43
CA THR A 256 -14.06 17.91 -12.30
C THR A 256 -14.87 17.16 -11.24
N GLY A 257 -15.34 15.95 -11.55
CA GLY A 257 -16.15 15.13 -10.66
C GLY A 257 -15.35 14.31 -9.65
N LEU A 258 -15.96 13.99 -8.52
CA LEU A 258 -15.34 13.24 -7.42
C LEU A 258 -14.87 11.84 -7.82
N ILE A 259 -15.52 11.18 -8.79
CA ILE A 259 -15.03 9.87 -9.27
C ILE A 259 -13.63 10.04 -9.88
N TYR A 260 -13.40 11.11 -10.65
CA TYR A 260 -12.09 11.37 -11.24
C TYR A 260 -11.07 11.89 -10.23
N LYS A 261 -11.47 12.85 -9.38
CA LYS A 261 -10.54 13.52 -8.47
C LYS A 261 -10.12 12.66 -7.28
N HIS A 262 -11.10 11.99 -6.67
CA HIS A 262 -10.94 11.16 -5.49
C HIS A 262 -10.80 9.69 -5.86
N GLY A 263 -11.78 9.10 -6.54
CA GLY A 263 -11.79 7.66 -6.83
C GLY A 263 -10.54 7.20 -7.59
N LEU A 264 -10.25 7.81 -8.74
CA LEU A 264 -9.03 7.50 -9.50
C LEU A 264 -7.74 7.92 -8.80
N GLY A 265 -7.82 8.92 -7.90
CA GLY A 265 -6.73 9.29 -6.99
C GLY A 265 -6.37 8.14 -6.05
N GLN A 266 -7.37 7.58 -5.37
CA GLN A 266 -7.19 6.42 -4.50
C GLN A 266 -6.73 5.18 -5.28
N GLU A 267 -7.24 4.96 -6.50
CA GLU A 267 -6.74 3.87 -7.35
C GLU A 267 -5.24 4.01 -7.68
N LEU A 268 -4.75 5.24 -7.86
CA LEU A 268 -3.33 5.49 -8.09
C LEU A 268 -2.51 5.28 -6.82
N TYR A 269 -2.83 5.99 -5.73
CA TYR A 269 -1.97 6.02 -4.55
C TYR A 269 -2.12 4.74 -3.70
N GLU A 270 -3.32 4.43 -3.24
CA GLU A 270 -3.59 3.25 -2.43
C GLU A 270 -3.50 1.95 -3.26
N GLY A 271 -3.99 2.00 -4.50
CA GLY A 271 -3.93 0.86 -5.40
C GLY A 271 -2.50 0.47 -5.79
N SER A 272 -1.58 1.42 -6.00
CA SER A 272 -0.18 1.07 -6.29
C SER A 272 0.58 0.59 -5.06
N ALA A 273 0.25 1.07 -3.86
CA ALA A 273 0.78 0.53 -2.61
C ALA A 273 0.29 -0.91 -2.36
N LEU A 274 -1.02 -1.17 -2.53
CA LEU A 274 -1.59 -2.52 -2.46
C LEU A 274 -1.02 -3.46 -3.54
N TYR A 275 -0.74 -2.94 -4.74
CA TYR A 275 -0.08 -3.72 -5.78
C TYR A 275 1.29 -4.26 -5.30
N ILE A 276 2.12 -3.41 -4.70
CA ILE A 276 3.43 -3.80 -4.18
C ILE A 276 3.29 -4.81 -3.05
N ASP A 277 2.40 -4.55 -2.07
CA ASP A 277 2.23 -5.43 -0.92
C ASP A 277 1.73 -6.83 -1.28
N LYS A 278 0.79 -6.93 -2.22
CA LYS A 278 0.12 -8.19 -2.56
C LYS A 278 1.05 -9.05 -3.38
N MET A 279 1.76 -8.44 -4.32
CA MET A 279 2.75 -9.13 -5.14
C MET A 279 3.92 -9.63 -4.30
N ALA A 280 4.37 -8.86 -3.29
CA ALA A 280 5.34 -9.34 -2.31
C ALA A 280 4.77 -10.49 -1.47
N SER A 281 3.56 -10.33 -0.92
CA SER A 281 2.92 -11.31 -0.04
C SER A 281 2.76 -12.68 -0.70
N ARG A 282 2.34 -12.72 -1.98
CA ARG A 282 2.23 -13.95 -2.79
C ARG A 282 3.55 -14.72 -2.92
N LYS A 283 4.71 -14.08 -2.70
CA LYS A 283 6.04 -14.71 -2.81
C LYS A 283 6.68 -14.99 -1.47
N VAL A 284 6.28 -14.27 -0.42
CA VAL A 284 6.85 -14.37 0.93
C VAL A 284 6.07 -15.37 1.80
N LEU A 285 4.73 -15.39 1.66
CA LEU A 285 3.83 -16.20 2.48
C LEU A 285 3.18 -17.31 1.65
N GLU A 286 3.35 -18.56 2.08
CA GLU A 286 2.73 -19.72 1.42
C GLU A 286 1.19 -19.62 1.43
N VAL A 287 0.60 -19.18 2.55
CA VAL A 287 -0.86 -18.99 2.68
C VAL A 287 -1.42 -17.94 1.71
N ALA A 288 -0.57 -17.03 1.20
CA ALA A 288 -0.97 -15.95 0.31
C ALA A 288 -0.59 -16.19 -1.15
N LYS A 289 0.00 -17.33 -1.51
CA LYS A 289 0.55 -17.57 -2.87
C LYS A 289 -0.46 -17.34 -4.00
N ASP A 290 -1.72 -17.69 -3.75
CA ASP A 290 -2.82 -17.58 -4.71
C ASP A 290 -3.77 -16.41 -4.39
N SER A 291 -3.41 -15.58 -3.40
CA SER A 291 -4.27 -14.49 -2.91
C SER A 291 -4.61 -13.49 -4.01
N LYS A 292 -5.89 -13.11 -4.05
CA LYS A 292 -6.44 -12.13 -4.98
C LYS A 292 -6.35 -10.72 -4.40
N PHE A 293 -6.47 -9.71 -5.26
CA PHE A 293 -6.62 -8.34 -4.79
C PHE A 293 -7.96 -8.15 -4.09
N ILE A 294 -9.05 -8.59 -4.72
CA ILE A 294 -10.39 -8.57 -4.11
C ILE A 294 -10.61 -9.92 -3.44
N PHE A 295 -10.70 -9.93 -2.11
CA PHE A 295 -11.00 -11.14 -1.33
C PHE A 295 -12.49 -11.28 -1.00
N HIS A 296 -13.28 -10.23 -1.22
CA HIS A 296 -14.72 -10.27 -1.05
C HIS A 296 -15.43 -10.91 -2.24
N ILE A 297 -16.60 -11.52 -2.00
CA ILE A 297 -17.54 -11.89 -3.05
C ILE A 297 -18.42 -10.65 -3.32
N PRO A 298 -18.25 -9.92 -4.44
CA PRO A 298 -18.78 -8.55 -4.57
C PRO A 298 -20.29 -8.44 -4.41
N PHE A 299 -21.05 -9.46 -4.82
CA PHE A 299 -22.51 -9.45 -4.75
C PHE A 299 -23.08 -10.00 -3.42
N GLU A 300 -22.22 -10.42 -2.50
CA GLU A 300 -22.60 -11.09 -1.24
C GLU A 300 -21.93 -10.49 0.01
N MET A 301 -21.40 -9.27 -0.10
CA MET A 301 -20.71 -8.58 1.00
C MET A 301 -21.61 -8.24 2.21
N ASP A 302 -22.93 -8.23 2.01
CA ASP A 302 -23.97 -8.10 3.03
C ASP A 302 -24.27 -9.41 3.78
N LYS A 303 -23.81 -10.55 3.24
CA LYS A 303 -24.01 -11.86 3.84
C LYS A 303 -22.89 -12.16 4.82
N VAL A 304 -23.22 -12.89 5.87
CA VAL A 304 -22.24 -13.39 6.83
C VAL A 304 -21.41 -14.51 6.18
N SER A 305 -20.10 -14.29 6.12
CA SER A 305 -19.09 -15.26 5.69
C SER A 305 -18.01 -15.31 6.78
N ASP A 306 -17.63 -16.51 7.21
CA ASP A 306 -16.66 -16.72 8.30
C ASP A 306 -16.99 -15.95 9.60
N GLY A 307 -18.29 -15.84 9.91
CA GLY A 307 -18.79 -15.20 11.12
C GLY A 307 -18.89 -13.67 11.06
N TYR A 308 -18.58 -13.05 9.92
CA TYR A 308 -18.65 -11.59 9.74
C TYR A 308 -19.29 -11.21 8.39
N ALA A 309 -20.02 -10.08 8.34
CA ALA A 309 -20.50 -9.48 7.10
C ALA A 309 -19.76 -8.16 6.88
N THR A 310 -19.28 -7.92 5.66
CA THR A 310 -18.49 -6.72 5.35
C THR A 310 -19.37 -5.46 5.38
N LEU A 311 -20.59 -5.55 4.85
CA LEU A 311 -21.54 -4.45 4.78
C LEU A 311 -22.73 -4.77 5.67
N LYS A 312 -22.86 -4.06 6.80
CA LYS A 312 -23.97 -4.26 7.74
C LYS A 312 -24.96 -3.10 7.72
N THR A 313 -24.44 -1.90 7.44
CA THR A 313 -25.17 -0.64 7.47
C THR A 313 -24.93 0.16 6.20
N GLN A 314 -25.76 1.18 5.95
CA GLN A 314 -25.53 2.11 4.84
C GLN A 314 -24.19 2.86 4.97
N LYS A 315 -23.74 3.11 6.20
CA LYS A 315 -22.42 3.72 6.43
C LYS A 315 -21.30 2.81 5.93
N ASP A 316 -21.38 1.50 6.19
CA ASP A 316 -20.37 0.54 5.70
C ASP A 316 -20.32 0.53 4.17
N VAL A 317 -21.48 0.62 3.51
CA VAL A 317 -21.58 0.72 2.05
C VAL A 317 -20.87 1.98 1.55
N ILE A 318 -21.19 3.14 2.13
CA ILE A 318 -20.56 4.41 1.77
C ILE A 318 -19.05 4.35 2.00
N ASP A 319 -18.60 3.97 3.19
CA ASP A 319 -17.17 3.93 3.54
C ASP A 319 -16.40 2.94 2.65
N TYR A 320 -17.00 1.80 2.30
CA TYR A 320 -16.37 0.83 1.40
C TYR A 320 -16.26 1.36 -0.03
N PHE A 321 -17.37 1.81 -0.61
CA PHE A 321 -17.43 2.18 -2.03
C PHE A 321 -16.93 3.60 -2.34
N ALA A 322 -16.77 4.43 -1.31
CA ALA A 322 -16.13 5.75 -1.40
C ALA A 322 -14.66 5.74 -0.99
N PHE A 323 -14.08 4.62 -0.51
CA PHE A 323 -12.67 4.58 -0.13
C PHE A 323 -12.01 3.23 -0.35
N GLN A 324 -12.45 2.19 0.36
CA GLN A 324 -11.76 0.90 0.40
C GLN A 324 -11.69 0.19 -0.96
N VAL A 325 -12.77 0.27 -1.76
CA VAL A 325 -12.85 -0.40 -3.06
C VAL A 325 -11.70 -0.04 -4.00
N PHE A 326 -11.18 1.19 -3.90
CA PHE A 326 -10.15 1.73 -4.79
C PHE A 326 -8.76 1.12 -4.55
N TYR A 327 -8.49 0.63 -3.34
CA TYR A 327 -7.29 -0.18 -3.07
C TYR A 327 -7.28 -1.37 -4.02
N TYR A 328 -8.39 -2.11 -4.05
CA TYR A 328 -8.48 -3.34 -4.81
C TYR A 328 -8.62 -3.10 -6.31
N THR A 329 -9.47 -2.17 -6.76
CA THR A 329 -9.65 -1.90 -8.20
C THR A 329 -8.42 -1.23 -8.79
N GLY A 330 -7.76 -0.34 -8.04
CA GLY A 330 -6.50 0.30 -8.44
C GLY A 330 -5.36 -0.70 -8.59
N ALA A 331 -5.14 -1.56 -7.59
CA ALA A 331 -4.10 -2.59 -7.66
C ALA A 331 -4.32 -3.57 -8.83
N ASN A 332 -5.58 -3.94 -9.09
CA ASN A 332 -5.96 -4.73 -10.26
C ASN A 332 -5.63 -4.01 -11.56
N ALA A 333 -6.03 -2.74 -11.70
CA ALA A 333 -5.77 -1.96 -12.91
C ALA A 333 -4.27 -1.83 -13.19
N ILE A 334 -3.48 -1.58 -12.16
CA ILE A 334 -2.01 -1.50 -12.23
C ILE A 334 -1.40 -2.85 -12.61
N TRP A 335 -1.87 -3.94 -12.00
CA TRP A 335 -1.42 -5.28 -12.36
C TRP A 335 -1.75 -5.60 -13.83
N LEU A 336 -2.97 -5.32 -14.28
CA LEU A 336 -3.40 -5.52 -15.67
C LEU A 336 -2.57 -4.69 -16.66
N LEU A 337 -2.29 -3.43 -16.34
CA LEU A 337 -1.40 -2.58 -17.13
C LEU A 337 0.00 -3.20 -17.25
N ASN A 338 0.58 -3.62 -16.13
CA ASN A 338 1.90 -4.25 -16.12
C ASN A 338 1.92 -5.55 -16.95
N GLN A 339 0.92 -6.42 -16.77
CA GLN A 339 0.81 -7.67 -17.54
C GLN A 339 0.56 -7.42 -19.04
N ALA A 340 -0.07 -6.30 -19.41
CA ALA A 340 -0.22 -5.86 -20.79
C ALA A 340 1.09 -5.29 -21.38
N GLY A 341 2.14 -5.12 -20.57
CA GLY A 341 3.42 -4.54 -20.98
C GLY A 341 3.43 -3.01 -20.97
N TYR A 342 2.53 -2.36 -20.22
CA TYR A 342 2.61 -0.94 -19.93
C TYR A 342 3.76 -0.66 -18.96
N ASP A 343 4.54 0.39 -19.20
CA ASP A 343 5.57 0.83 -18.25
C ASP A 343 4.92 1.56 -17.07
N LEU A 344 4.83 0.90 -15.92
CA LEU A 344 4.23 1.46 -14.72
C LEU A 344 4.89 2.78 -14.27
N LYS A 345 6.15 3.03 -14.66
CA LYS A 345 6.83 4.28 -14.32
C LYS A 345 6.16 5.50 -14.93
N GLU A 346 5.42 5.35 -16.03
CA GLU A 346 4.65 6.45 -16.60
C GLU A 346 3.55 6.96 -15.65
N LEU A 347 3.08 6.14 -14.69
CA LEU A 347 2.10 6.56 -13.68
C LEU A 347 2.68 7.62 -12.73
N GLU A 348 4.00 7.60 -12.48
CA GLU A 348 4.71 8.62 -11.69
C GLU A 348 4.55 10.03 -12.29
N GLY A 349 4.23 10.12 -13.58
CA GLY A 349 3.92 11.38 -14.26
C GLY A 349 2.63 12.06 -13.82
N GLY A 350 1.88 11.47 -12.88
CA GLY A 350 0.56 11.94 -12.43
C GLY A 350 -0.58 11.45 -13.32
N SER A 351 -0.39 10.28 -13.94
CA SER A 351 -1.41 9.64 -14.77
C SER A 351 -2.15 8.58 -13.94
N TYR A 352 -3.47 8.72 -13.82
CA TYR A 352 -4.30 7.66 -13.22
C TYR A 352 -4.27 6.36 -14.06
N PRO A 353 -4.44 5.18 -13.44
CA PRO A 353 -4.53 3.90 -14.16
C PRO A 353 -5.58 3.92 -15.29
N TYR A 354 -6.71 4.59 -15.09
CA TYR A 354 -7.72 4.84 -16.13
C TYR A 354 -7.16 5.62 -17.34
N ASN A 355 -6.40 6.69 -17.12
CA ASN A 355 -5.82 7.48 -18.21
C ASN A 355 -4.76 6.66 -18.98
N ALA A 356 -3.96 5.89 -18.25
CA ALA A 356 -2.99 4.95 -18.84
C ALA A 356 -3.68 3.88 -19.69
N ALA A 357 -4.73 3.25 -19.15
CA ALA A 357 -5.52 2.25 -19.88
C ALA A 357 -6.14 2.83 -21.16
N LYS A 358 -6.71 4.04 -21.08
CA LYS A 358 -7.24 4.77 -22.24
C LYS A 358 -6.17 4.97 -23.32
N GLY A 359 -5.01 5.50 -22.94
CA GLY A 359 -3.91 5.79 -23.84
C GLY A 359 -3.27 4.53 -24.45
N TYR A 360 -3.23 3.44 -23.69
CA TYR A 360 -2.67 2.16 -24.10
C TYR A 360 -3.63 1.40 -25.05
N LEU A 361 -4.91 1.28 -24.68
CA LEU A 361 -5.88 0.49 -25.44
C LEU A 361 -6.35 1.18 -26.72
N LYS A 362 -6.45 2.52 -26.72
CA LYS A 362 -6.90 3.33 -27.87
C LYS A 362 -8.19 2.82 -28.51
N MET A 363 -9.15 2.41 -27.68
CA MET A 363 -10.45 1.94 -28.17
C MET A 363 -11.16 3.07 -28.92
N SER A 364 -11.84 2.71 -30.01
CA SER A 364 -12.79 3.60 -30.68
C SER A 364 -14.07 3.72 -29.86
N GLU A 365 -14.81 4.82 -30.04
CA GLU A 365 -16.11 5.03 -29.36
C GLU A 365 -17.09 3.89 -29.62
N VAL A 366 -17.07 3.30 -30.82
CA VAL A 366 -17.94 2.16 -31.18
C VAL A 366 -17.56 0.91 -30.39
N GLU A 367 -16.27 0.62 -30.23
CA GLU A 367 -15.81 -0.51 -29.41
C GLU A 367 -16.19 -0.32 -27.93
N GLU A 368 -16.05 0.90 -27.41
CA GLU A 368 -16.46 1.24 -26.04
C GLU A 368 -17.96 1.01 -25.84
N MET A 369 -18.79 1.52 -26.75
CA MET A 369 -20.24 1.38 -26.68
C MET A 369 -20.68 -0.08 -26.77
N ASN A 370 -20.10 -0.85 -27.69
CA ASN A 370 -20.45 -2.25 -27.88
C ASN A 370 -20.07 -3.09 -26.65
N LEU A 371 -18.86 -2.90 -26.10
CA LEU A 371 -18.44 -3.63 -24.91
C LEU A 371 -19.30 -3.25 -23.70
N LEU A 372 -19.63 -1.97 -23.53
CA LEU A 372 -20.52 -1.54 -22.44
C LEU A 372 -21.92 -2.17 -22.58
N ALA A 373 -22.46 -2.22 -23.78
CA ALA A 373 -23.76 -2.83 -24.05
C ALA A 373 -23.74 -4.33 -23.75
N GLU A 374 -22.69 -5.04 -24.15
CA GLU A 374 -22.50 -6.46 -23.83
C GLU A 374 -22.46 -6.67 -22.30
N LEU A 375 -21.65 -5.87 -21.59
CA LEU A 375 -21.56 -5.93 -20.13
C LEU A 375 -22.93 -5.70 -19.47
N LYS A 376 -23.70 -4.70 -19.93
CA LYS A 376 -25.03 -4.38 -19.38
C LYS A 376 -26.13 -5.39 -19.77
N GLN A 377 -25.91 -6.23 -20.78
CA GLN A 377 -26.83 -7.33 -21.14
C GLN A 377 -26.49 -8.64 -20.43
N SER A 378 -25.37 -8.70 -19.70
CA SER A 378 -24.92 -9.90 -19.02
C SER A 378 -25.75 -10.24 -17.77
N ILE A 379 -25.71 -11.50 -17.35
CA ILE A 379 -26.29 -11.95 -16.08
C ILE A 379 -25.60 -11.25 -14.88
N GLN A 380 -24.30 -10.98 -14.99
CA GLN A 380 -23.51 -10.28 -13.97
C GLN A 380 -24.07 -8.87 -13.73
N TRP A 381 -24.54 -8.18 -14.76
CA TRP A 381 -25.14 -6.84 -14.60
C TRP A 381 -26.45 -6.91 -13.82
N THR A 382 -27.27 -7.91 -14.12
CA THR A 382 -28.51 -8.14 -13.37
C THR A 382 -28.21 -8.41 -11.90
N HIS A 383 -27.18 -9.21 -11.61
CA HIS A 383 -26.74 -9.48 -10.23
C HIS A 383 -26.17 -8.23 -9.54
N ALA A 384 -25.37 -7.42 -10.24
CA ALA A 384 -24.83 -6.18 -9.72
C ALA A 384 -25.96 -5.18 -9.37
N GLN A 385 -26.96 -5.03 -10.23
CA GLN A 385 -28.13 -4.19 -9.96
C GLN A 385 -28.93 -4.68 -8.76
N ALA A 386 -29.15 -6.00 -8.65
CA ALA A 386 -29.84 -6.58 -7.51
C ALA A 386 -29.05 -6.39 -6.20
N ALA A 387 -27.72 -6.53 -6.24
CA ALA A 387 -26.86 -6.29 -5.08
C ALA A 387 -26.83 -4.81 -4.69
N ALA A 388 -26.69 -3.89 -5.64
CA ALA A 388 -26.73 -2.45 -5.38
C ALA A 388 -28.02 -2.02 -4.68
N LEU A 389 -29.17 -2.53 -5.13
CA LEU A 389 -30.47 -2.28 -4.49
C LEU A 389 -30.52 -2.79 -3.05
N ARG A 390 -29.97 -3.99 -2.78
CA ARG A 390 -29.90 -4.53 -1.42
C ARG A 390 -28.99 -3.68 -0.54
N TYR A 391 -27.81 -3.31 -1.03
CA TYR A 391 -26.82 -2.57 -0.25
C TYR A 391 -27.36 -1.19 0.13
N ASN A 392 -28.01 -0.50 -0.81
CA ASN A 392 -28.67 0.78 -0.54
C ASN A 392 -29.93 0.68 0.35
N SER A 393 -30.35 -0.52 0.73
CA SER A 393 -31.47 -0.76 1.65
C SER A 393 -31.03 -1.18 3.06
N LEU A 394 -29.72 -1.31 3.31
CA LEU A 394 -29.18 -1.61 4.64
C LEU A 394 -29.47 -0.45 5.60
N GLN A 395 -29.86 -0.78 6.83
CA GLN A 395 -30.25 0.19 7.86
C GLN A 395 -29.07 0.70 8.67
#